data_AF-A0A5C7LJG9-F1
#
_entry.id   AF-A0A5C7LJG9-F1
#
_cell.length_a   1.000
_cell.length_b   1.000
_cell.length_c   1.000
_cell.angle_alpha   90.00
_cell.angle_beta   90.00
_cell.angle_gamma   90.00
#
_symmetry.space_group_name_H-M   'P 1'
#
loop_
_entity.id
_entity.type
_entity.pdbx_description
1 polymer ?
#
loop_
_entity_poly.entity_id
_entity_poly.type
_entity_poly.pdbx_seq_one_letter_code
_entity_poly.pdbx_strand_id
1 'polypeptide(L)' 'MEISEELYQMVQPGKSVRLGRHRPKRIHIRAIVDEDQVVYRFWRRRVNDWEYRVEWLYTFQLWYEDGSLAAA' A
#
# COMPACT_ATOMS: atom_id res chain seq x y z
N MET A 1 15.29 8.96 -7.13
CA MET A 1 15.31 8.46 -5.73
C MET A 1 15.17 6.95 -5.82
N GLU A 2 16.03 6.22 -5.13
CA GLU A 2 16.02 4.75 -5.18
C GLU A 2 14.96 4.22 -4.22
N ILE A 3 14.03 3.40 -4.72
CA ILE A 3 13.03 2.73 -3.89
C ILE A 3 13.74 1.60 -3.14
N SER A 4 13.52 1.48 -1.83
CA SER A 4 14.16 0.40 -1.07
C SER A 4 13.68 -0.96 -1.57
N GLU A 5 14.61 -1.92 -1.69
CA GLU A 5 14.27 -3.29 -2.10
C GLU A 5 13.26 -3.92 -1.14
N GLU A 6 13.40 -3.63 0.16
CA GLU A 6 12.45 -4.06 1.19
C GLU A 6 11.04 -3.55 0.92
N LEU A 7 10.88 -2.25 0.61
CA LEU A 7 9.58 -1.69 0.27
C LEU A 7 9.02 -2.38 -0.97
N TYR A 8 9.84 -2.52 -2.02
CA TYR A 8 9.42 -3.12 -3.27
C TYR A 8 8.88 -4.54 -3.05
N GLN A 9 9.54 -5.35 -2.22
CA GLN A 9 9.06 -6.68 -1.83
C GLN A 9 7.77 -6.64 -1.00
N MET A 10 7.61 -5.62 -0.16
CA MET A 10 6.42 -5.45 0.68
C MET A 10 5.17 -5.10 -0.14
N VAL A 11 5.33 -4.34 -1.22
CA VAL A 11 4.24 -3.86 -2.09
C VAL A 11 4.06 -4.70 -3.35
N GLN A 12 4.46 -5.97 -3.34
CA GLN A 12 4.20 -6.87 -4.46
C GLN A 12 2.72 -7.26 -4.55
N PRO A 13 2.19 -7.51 -5.77
CA PRO A 13 0.85 -8.05 -5.96
C PRO A 13 0.58 -9.29 -5.10
N GLY A 14 -0.58 -9.33 -4.45
CA GLY A 14 -0.98 -10.42 -3.54
C GLY A 14 -0.56 -10.19 -2.08
N LYS A 15 0.33 -9.24 -1.79
CA LYS A 15 0.68 -8.87 -0.42
C LYS A 15 -0.42 -8.08 0.26
N SER A 16 -0.38 -8.08 1.59
CA SER A 16 -1.21 -7.23 2.44
C SER A 16 -0.30 -6.44 3.37
N VAL A 17 -0.61 -5.15 3.57
CA VAL A 17 0.17 -4.24 4.41
C VAL A 17 -0.77 -3.42 5.31
N ARG A 18 -0.25 -2.88 6.40
CA ARG A 18 -0.95 -1.93 7.27
C ARG A 18 -0.57 -0.51 6.85
N LEU A 19 -1.57 0.36 6.73
CA LEU A 19 -1.40 1.76 6.35
C LEU A 19 -2.06 2.70 7.37
N GLY A 20 -1.28 3.64 7.91
CA GLY A 20 -1.64 4.65 8.91
C GLY A 20 -1.11 4.34 10.32
N ARG A 21 -0.58 5.35 11.03
CA ARG A 21 0.01 5.21 12.38
C ARG A 21 -1.00 4.92 13.51
N HIS A 22 -2.06 5.72 13.63
CA HIS A 22 -2.98 5.65 14.78
C HIS A 22 -4.21 4.75 14.57
N ARG A 23 -4.61 4.55 13.31
CA ARG A 23 -5.72 3.68 12.92
C ARG A 23 -5.32 2.92 11.66
N PRO A 24 -4.35 1.98 11.77
CA PRO A 24 -3.86 1.24 10.62
C PRO A 24 -5.01 0.49 9.95
N LYS A 25 -5.18 0.74 8.66
CA LYS A 25 -6.07 -0.04 7.80
C LYS A 25 -5.24 -1.11 7.09
N ARG A 26 -5.77 -2.32 7.02
CA ARG A 26 -5.20 -3.38 6.17
C ARG A 26 -5.56 -3.06 4.73
N ILE A 27 -4.56 -2.92 3.88
CA ILE A 27 -4.73 -2.79 2.43
C ILE A 27 -4.15 -4.04 1.76
N HIS A 28 -4.67 -4.36 0.58
CA HIS A 28 -4.26 -5.50 -0.22
C HIS A 28 -3.73 -5.01 -1.56
N ILE A 29 -2.50 -5.36 -1.89
CA ILE A 29 -1.87 -4.95 -3.14
C ILE A 29 -2.34 -5.88 -4.26
N ARG A 30 -2.74 -5.28 -5.39
CA ARG A 30 -3.39 -5.98 -6.50
C ARG A 30 -2.55 -5.99 -7.76
N ALA A 31 -1.87 -4.89 -8.07
CA ALA A 31 -1.03 -4.76 -9.24
C ALA A 31 0.01 -3.67 -9.03
N ILE A 32 1.09 -3.74 -9.80
CA ILE A 32 1.99 -2.64 -10.11
C ILE A 32 1.83 -2.40 -11.62
N VAL A 33 1.47 -1.18 -12.00
CA VAL A 33 1.20 -0.76 -13.39
C VAL A 33 2.22 0.30 -13.77
N ASP A 34 2.63 0.32 -15.04
CA ASP A 34 3.60 1.29 -15.57
C ASP A 34 4.90 1.39 -14.73
N GLU A 35 5.29 0.25 -14.14
CA GLU A 35 6.48 0.06 -13.29
C GLU A 35 6.46 0.77 -11.93
N ASP A 36 5.60 1.78 -11.70
CA ASP A 36 5.62 2.58 -10.48
C ASP A 36 4.25 2.92 -9.88
N GLN A 37 3.13 2.48 -10.46
CA GLN A 37 1.80 2.71 -9.90
C GLN A 37 1.26 1.48 -9.19
N VAL A 38 1.08 1.60 -7.88
CA VAL A 38 0.58 0.52 -7.02
C VAL A 38 -0.93 0.61 -6.93
N VAL A 39 -1.62 -0.42 -7.42
CA VAL A 39 -3.06 -0.61 -7.26
C VAL A 39 -3.31 -1.41 -6.00
N TYR A 40 -4.10 -0.87 -5.07
CA TYR A 40 -4.47 -1.57 -3.85
C TYR A 40 -5.95 -1.38 -3.52
N ARG A 41 -6.46 -2.24 -2.62
CA ARG A 41 -7.82 -2.13 -2.11
C ARG A 41 -7.89 -2.27 -0.60
N PHE A 42 -8.93 -1.74 -0.01
CA PHE A 42 -9.26 -1.96 1.40
C PHE A 42 -10.77 -1.99 1.61
N TRP A 43 -11.20 -2.70 2.64
CA TRP A 43 -12.62 -2.86 2.94
C TRP A 43 -13.17 -1.62 3.66
N ARG A 44 -14.21 -1.00 3.09
CA ARG A 44 -14.92 0.10 3.71
C ARG A 44 -16.16 -0.39 4.45
N ARG A 45 -16.00 -0.61 5.75
CA ARG A 45 -17.07 -1.10 6.64
C ARG A 45 -18.38 -0.31 6.55
N ARG A 46 -18.33 1.03 6.41
CA ARG A 46 -19.52 1.89 6.37
C ARG A 46 -20.43 1.61 5.17
N VAL A 47 -19.85 1.22 4.04
CA VAL A 47 -20.58 0.98 2.78
C VAL A 47 -20.56 -0.48 2.36
N ASN A 48 -19.94 -1.35 3.18
CA ASN A 48 -19.84 -2.80 2.97
C ASN A 48 -19.28 -3.18 1.59
N ASP A 49 -18.22 -2.48 1.16
CA ASP A 49 -17.63 -2.66 -0.16
C ASP A 49 -16.10 -2.46 -0.16
N TRP A 50 -15.44 -2.92 -1.21
CA TRP A 50 -14.02 -2.71 -1.48
C TRP A 50 -13.80 -1.34 -2.14
N GLU A 51 -12.99 -0.48 -1.52
CA GLU A 51 -12.47 0.71 -2.20
C GLU A 51 -11.12 0.38 -2.84
N TYR A 52 -11.01 0.68 -4.13
CA TYR A 52 -9.76 0.59 -4.89
C TYR A 52 -9.10 1.95 -5.00
N ARG A 53 -7.77 1.98 -4.92
CA ARG A 53 -6.95 3.17 -5.12
C ARG A 53 -5.72 2.82 -5.95
N VAL A 54 -5.22 3.84 -6.63
CA VAL A 54 -3.96 3.81 -7.37
C VAL A 54 -3.10 4.91 -6.78
N GLU A 55 -1.87 4.57 -6.41
CA GLU A 55 -0.90 5.51 -5.86
C GLU A 55 0.48 5.21 -6.42
N TRP A 56 1.33 6.22 -6.49
CA TRP A 56 2.71 6.04 -6.88
C TRP A 56 3.49 5.24 -5.83
N LEU A 57 4.44 4.43 -6.27
CA LEU A 57 5.39 3.69 -5.44
C LEU A 57 6.19 4.66 -4.55
N TYR A 58 6.44 5.87 -5.06
CA TYR A 58 6.98 6.98 -4.29
C TYR A 58 6.16 7.33 -3.04
N THR A 59 4.82 7.38 -3.16
CA THR A 59 3.92 7.63 -2.02
C THR A 59 4.06 6.54 -0.96
N PHE A 60 4.22 5.29 -1.38
CA PHE A 60 4.48 4.17 -0.48
C PHE A 60 5.83 4.31 0.23
N GLN A 61 6.87 4.83 -0.43
CA GLN A 61 8.17 5.11 0.19
C GLN A 61 8.04 6.15 1.29
N LEU A 62 7.32 7.25 1.04
CA LEU A 62 7.10 8.27 2.07
C LEU A 62 6.37 7.70 3.29
N TRP A 63 5.35 6.85 3.08
CA TRP A 63 4.65 6.18 4.18
C TRP A 63 5.51 5.14 4.90
N TYR A 64 6.47 4.52 4.21
CA TYR A 64 7.40 3.59 4.83
C TYR A 64 8.40 4.32 5.73
N GLU A 65 9.00 5.38 5.22
CA GLU A 65 9.97 6.22 5.95
C GLU A 65 9.33 6.91 7.17
N ASP A 66 8.08 7.33 7.05
CA ASP A 66 7.33 7.87 8.18
C ASP A 66 6.71 6.76 9.07
N GLY A 67 6.89 5.47 8.79
CA GLY A 67 6.34 4.39 9.62
C GLY A 67 4.81 4.32 9.64
N SER A 68 4.12 4.97 8.72
CA SER A 68 2.69 4.76 8.45
C SER A 68 2.46 3.46 7.67
N LEU A 69 3.46 2.93 6.97
CA LEU A 69 3.39 1.66 6.26
C LEU A 69 4.17 0.58 7.00
N ALA A 70 3.54 -0.57 7.21
CA ALA A 70 4.20 -1.74 7.80
C ALA A 70 3.63 -3.05 7.24
N ALA A 71 4.39 -4.14 7.35
CA ALA A 71 3.90 -5.48 7.03
C ALA A 71 2.63 -5.83 7.85
N ALA A 72 1.69 -6.56 7.25
CA ALA A 72 0.37 -6.82 7.85
C ALA A 72 0.29 -8.02 8.79
#